data_AF-A0A388QLK9-F1
#
_entry.id   AF-A0A388QLK9-F1
#
_cell.length_a   1.000
_cell.length_b   1.000
_cell.length_c   1.000
_cell.angle_alpha   90.00
_cell.angle_beta   90.00
_cell.angle_gamma   90.00
#
_symmetry.space_group_name_H-M   'P 1'
#
loop_
_entity.id
_entity.type
_entity.pdbx_description
1 polymer ?
#
loop_
_entity_poly.entity_id
_entity_poly.type
_entity_poly.pdbx_seq_one_letter_code
_entity_poly.pdbx_strand_id
1 'polypeptide(L)'
;MEIAEEDGRLPLRRGPKALQEKGIPYYKLTKKGVLVALSISEVKNREKLLKEFFSKSDSKEKEYERIITSLLETSPNFTYSIFQKYVKAFCDNKIKDLLPFDLSKLKDVSDESLMIQKEILEAFLKLSKQDKEEAIRFLNEIT
;
A
#
# COMPACT_ATOMS: atom_id res chain seq x y z
N MET A 1 0.59 -17.27 6.94
CA MET A 1 0.22 -15.90 6.50
C MET A 1 -0.87 -16.05 5.44
N GLU A 2 -2.12 -15.72 5.77
CA GLU A 2 -3.30 -15.89 4.90
C GLU A 2 -3.42 -14.71 3.92
N ILE A 3 -2.54 -14.63 2.91
CA ILE A 3 -2.55 -13.55 1.91
C ILE A 3 -3.52 -13.78 0.75
N ALA A 4 -3.89 -15.03 0.51
CA ALA A 4 -4.86 -15.39 -0.51
C ALA A 4 -5.77 -16.49 0.05
N GLU A 5 -7.01 -16.52 -0.44
CA GLU A 5 -8.01 -17.52 -0.08
C GLU A 5 -8.69 -18.05 -1.36
N GLU A 6 -9.14 -19.31 -1.30
CA GLU A 6 -9.86 -19.93 -2.43
C GLU A 6 -11.19 -19.18 -2.63
N ASP A 7 -11.45 -18.74 -3.87
CA ASP A 7 -12.66 -17.98 -4.23
C ASP A 7 -13.60 -18.79 -5.14
N GLY A 8 -13.32 -20.08 -5.29
CA GLY A 8 -14.10 -21.03 -6.06
C GLY A 8 -13.24 -21.96 -6.89
N ARG A 9 -13.90 -22.81 -7.68
CA ARG A 9 -13.25 -23.79 -8.54
C ARG A 9 -13.82 -23.76 -9.95
N LEU A 10 -12.95 -23.71 -10.94
CA LEU A 10 -13.32 -23.76 -12.34
C LEU A 10 -13.55 -25.22 -12.77
N PRO A 11 -14.69 -25.52 -13.43
CA PRO A 11 -14.98 -26.88 -13.89
C PRO A 11 -14.05 -27.26 -15.04
N LEU A 12 -13.44 -28.46 -14.95
CA LEU A 12 -12.62 -28.99 -16.04
C LEU A 12 -13.51 -29.69 -17.07
N ARG A 13 -13.41 -29.25 -18.33
CA ARG A 13 -14.19 -29.83 -19.45
C ARG A 13 -13.56 -31.10 -20.05
N ARG A 14 -12.30 -31.41 -19.72
CA ARG A 14 -11.51 -32.55 -20.23
C ARG A 14 -10.55 -33.07 -19.15
N GLY A 15 -10.10 -34.33 -19.26
CA GLY A 15 -9.17 -34.98 -18.32
C GLY A 15 -9.83 -36.06 -17.43
N PRO A 16 -9.14 -36.58 -16.40
CA PRO A 16 -9.69 -37.60 -15.49
C PRO A 16 -10.99 -37.13 -14.79
N LYS A 17 -12.02 -37.97 -14.71
CA LYS A 17 -13.32 -37.65 -14.09
C LYS A 17 -13.19 -37.10 -12.67
N ALA A 18 -12.28 -37.67 -11.86
CA ALA A 18 -12.02 -37.21 -10.50
C ALA A 18 -11.52 -35.75 -10.41
N LEU A 19 -10.80 -35.26 -11.44
CA LEU A 19 -10.38 -33.86 -11.54
C LEU A 19 -11.49 -32.98 -12.13
N GLN A 20 -12.32 -33.52 -13.00
CA GLN A 20 -13.52 -32.83 -13.52
C GLN A 20 -14.51 -32.51 -12.41
N GLU A 21 -14.73 -33.45 -11.48
CA GLU A 21 -15.58 -33.25 -10.30
C GLU A 21 -14.99 -32.26 -9.29
N LYS A 22 -13.66 -32.26 -9.11
CA LYS A 22 -12.98 -31.38 -8.15
C LYS A 22 -12.76 -29.95 -8.65
N GLY A 23 -12.65 -29.73 -9.96
CA GLY A 23 -12.31 -28.45 -10.57
C GLY A 23 -10.90 -27.94 -10.23
N ILE A 24 -10.48 -26.85 -10.88
CA ILE A 24 -9.23 -26.13 -10.57
C ILE A 24 -9.56 -24.96 -9.63
N PRO A 25 -8.98 -24.89 -8.42
CA PRO A 25 -9.21 -23.76 -7.54
C PRO A 25 -8.60 -22.48 -8.11
N TYR A 26 -9.34 -21.38 -7.98
CA TYR A 26 -8.79 -20.05 -8.17
C TYR A 26 -8.86 -19.28 -6.84
N TYR A 27 -7.98 -18.31 -6.71
CA TYR A 27 -7.74 -17.60 -5.46
C TYR A 27 -7.98 -16.12 -5.65
N LYS A 28 -8.42 -15.46 -4.57
CA LYS A 28 -8.41 -14.00 -4.46
C LYS A 28 -7.50 -13.57 -3.34
N LEU A 29 -7.07 -12.31 -3.38
CA LEU A 29 -6.32 -11.72 -2.28
C LEU A 29 -7.25 -11.52 -1.08
N THR A 30 -6.77 -11.91 0.10
CA THR A 30 -7.39 -11.48 1.35
C THR A 30 -7.11 -9.99 1.56
N LYS A 31 -7.74 -9.35 2.55
CA LYS A 31 -7.41 -7.96 2.91
C LYS A 31 -5.92 -7.76 3.24
N LYS A 32 -5.28 -8.75 3.88
CA LYS A 32 -3.81 -8.76 4.10
C LYS A 32 -3.06 -8.82 2.77
N GLY A 33 -3.50 -9.67 1.84
CA GLY A 33 -2.94 -9.77 0.50
C GLY A 33 -3.07 -8.48 -0.31
N VAL A 34 -4.20 -7.79 -0.23
CA VAL A 34 -4.41 -6.48 -0.88
C VAL A 34 -3.43 -5.45 -0.31
N LEU A 35 -3.23 -5.41 1.01
CA LEU A 35 -2.27 -4.51 1.65
C LEU A 35 -0.82 -4.78 1.18
N VAL A 36 -0.45 -6.06 1.04
CA VAL A 36 0.86 -6.45 0.49
C VAL A 36 0.95 -6.09 -0.99
N ALA A 37 -0.11 -6.27 -1.77
CA ALA A 37 -0.10 -5.90 -3.19
C ALA A 37 0.08 -4.39 -3.40
N LEU A 38 -0.45 -3.55 -2.50
CA LEU A 38 -0.22 -2.09 -2.51
C LEU A 38 1.24 -1.70 -2.30
N SER A 39 2.03 -2.56 -1.66
CA SER A 39 3.43 -2.33 -1.34
C SER A 39 4.41 -2.71 -2.46
N ILE A 40 3.93 -3.33 -3.55
CA ILE A 40 4.73 -3.86 -4.65
C ILE A 40 4.60 -2.92 -5.86
N SER A 41 5.73 -2.42 -6.38
CA SER A 41 5.77 -1.43 -7.46
C SER A 41 5.20 -1.94 -8.79
N GLU A 42 5.38 -3.23 -9.08
CA GLU A 42 5.02 -3.88 -10.34
C GLU A 42 3.52 -4.19 -10.46
N VAL A 43 2.78 -4.06 -9.35
CA VAL A 43 1.35 -4.32 -9.35
C VAL A 43 0.63 -3.24 -10.14
N LYS A 44 -0.11 -3.68 -11.17
CA LYS A 44 -0.97 -2.81 -11.97
C LYS A 44 -2.26 -2.50 -11.20
N ASN A 45 -2.88 -1.35 -11.49
CA ASN A 45 -4.16 -0.93 -10.92
C ASN A 45 -4.18 -0.82 -9.38
N ARG A 46 -3.06 -0.41 -8.76
CA ARG A 46 -2.97 -0.21 -7.30
C ARG A 46 -4.01 0.77 -6.75
N GLU A 47 -4.48 1.72 -7.54
CA GLU A 47 -5.58 2.62 -7.17
C GLU A 47 -6.89 1.87 -6.88
N LYS A 48 -7.20 0.86 -7.71
CA LYS A 48 -8.38 0.02 -7.52
C LYS A 48 -8.24 -0.85 -6.27
N LEU A 49 -7.03 -1.37 -6.03
CA LEU A 49 -6.72 -2.14 -4.81
C LEU A 49 -6.85 -1.28 -3.55
N LEU A 50 -6.47 0.00 -3.62
CA LEU A 50 -6.62 0.91 -2.48
C LEU A 50 -8.09 1.16 -2.14
N LYS A 51 -8.93 1.39 -3.16
CA LYS A 51 -10.38 1.50 -2.99
C LYS A 51 -10.98 0.22 -2.42
N GLU A 52 -10.54 -0.95 -2.91
CA GLU A 52 -10.96 -2.23 -2.37
C GLU A 52 -10.58 -2.38 -0.89
N PHE A 53 -9.34 -2.02 -0.54
CA PHE A 53 -8.84 -2.09 0.83
C PHE A 53 -9.70 -1.27 1.80
N PHE A 54 -10.01 -0.02 1.47
CA PHE A 54 -10.81 0.86 2.33
C PHE A 54 -12.30 0.50 2.35
N SER A 55 -12.85 -0.09 1.28
CA SER A 55 -14.23 -0.60 1.29
C SER A 55 -14.47 -1.71 2.32
N LYS A 56 -13.41 -2.46 2.67
CA LYS A 56 -13.40 -3.53 3.68
C LYS A 56 -12.73 -3.10 5.00
N SER A 57 -12.50 -1.79 5.19
CA SER A 57 -11.79 -1.25 6.35
C SER A 57 -12.69 -0.96 7.54
N ASP A 58 -12.13 -1.13 8.73
CA ASP A 58 -12.81 -0.80 9.99
C ASP A 58 -12.83 0.72 10.24
N SER A 59 -13.47 1.15 11.33
CA SER A 59 -13.60 2.57 11.65
C SER A 59 -12.26 3.28 11.86
N LYS A 60 -11.25 2.58 12.41
CA LYS A 60 -9.92 3.17 12.67
C LYS A 60 -9.14 3.32 11.37
N GLU A 61 -9.16 2.31 10.52
CA GLU A 61 -8.50 2.34 9.21
C GLU A 61 -9.11 3.42 8.29
N LYS A 62 -10.44 3.63 8.38
CA LYS A 62 -11.13 4.69 7.62
C LYS A 62 -10.72 6.11 7.99
N GLU A 63 -10.16 6.35 9.17
CA GLU A 63 -9.60 7.66 9.53
C GLU A 63 -8.50 8.09 8.56
N TYR A 64 -7.76 7.13 8.02
CA TYR A 64 -6.67 7.38 7.07
C TYR A 64 -7.13 7.45 5.60
N GLU A 65 -8.32 6.95 5.27
CA GLU A 65 -8.81 6.82 3.90
C GLU A 65 -8.78 8.16 3.15
N ARG A 66 -9.29 9.22 3.78
CA ARG A 66 -9.39 10.55 3.16
C ARG A 66 -8.00 11.11 2.82
N ILE A 67 -7.08 11.09 3.77
CA ILE A 67 -5.74 11.68 3.58
C ILE A 67 -4.90 10.84 2.62
N ILE A 68 -4.96 9.50 2.71
CA ILE A 68 -4.23 8.61 1.80
C ILE A 68 -4.76 8.74 0.37
N THR A 69 -6.07 8.86 0.19
CA THR A 69 -6.67 9.05 -1.15
C THR A 69 -6.22 10.39 -1.76
N SER A 70 -6.21 11.47 -0.97
CA SER A 70 -5.73 12.78 -1.45
C SER A 70 -4.23 12.79 -1.77
N LEU A 71 -3.42 12.09 -0.97
CA LEU A 71 -1.99 11.93 -1.25
C LEU A 71 -1.75 11.06 -2.47
N LEU A 72 -2.59 10.06 -2.74
CA LEU A 72 -2.46 9.22 -3.93
C LEU A 72 -2.64 10.04 -5.22
N GLU A 73 -3.60 10.97 -5.24
CA GLU A 73 -3.90 11.82 -6.39
C GLU A 73 -2.75 12.79 -6.72
N THR A 74 -2.04 13.27 -5.71
CA THR A 74 -1.02 14.32 -5.84
C THR A 74 0.42 13.79 -5.78
N SER A 75 0.65 12.68 -5.08
CA SER A 75 1.95 12.07 -4.83
C SER A 75 1.85 10.54 -4.70
N PRO A 76 1.56 9.82 -5.80
CA PRO A 76 1.34 8.38 -5.76
C PRO A 76 2.58 7.60 -5.30
N ASN A 77 3.77 7.99 -5.74
CA ASN A 77 5.02 7.33 -5.35
C ASN A 77 5.26 7.43 -3.84
N PHE A 78 5.06 8.61 -3.25
CA PHE A 78 5.15 8.78 -1.80
C PHE A 78 4.11 7.93 -1.08
N THR A 79 2.85 7.96 -1.55
CA THR A 79 1.76 7.19 -0.95
C THR A 79 2.05 5.68 -0.93
N TYR A 80 2.50 5.11 -2.06
CA TYR A 80 2.90 3.70 -2.12
C TYR A 80 4.14 3.38 -1.29
N SER A 81 5.07 4.34 -1.13
CA SER A 81 6.24 4.15 -0.27
C SER A 81 5.85 3.95 1.21
N ILE A 82 4.74 4.54 1.66
CA ILE A 82 4.21 4.32 3.03
C ILE A 82 3.79 2.85 3.20
N PHE A 83 3.05 2.30 2.23
CA PHE A 83 2.67 0.88 2.24
C PHE A 83 3.88 -0.05 2.16
N GLN A 84 4.87 0.29 1.33
CA GLN A 84 6.15 -0.42 1.24
C GLN A 84 6.86 -0.47 2.59
N LYS A 85 6.97 0.65 3.28
CA LYS A 85 7.62 0.71 4.60
C LYS A 85 6.83 -0.06 5.66
N TYR A 86 5.50 0.02 5.64
CA TYR A 86 4.64 -0.72 6.56
C TYR A 86 4.78 -2.24 6.39
N VAL A 87 4.68 -2.73 5.16
CA VAL A 87 4.83 -4.16 4.87
C VAL A 87 6.27 -4.62 5.14
N LYS A 88 7.27 -3.80 4.81
CA LYS A 88 8.68 -4.09 5.16
C LYS A 88 8.88 -4.21 6.67
N ALA A 89 8.31 -3.29 7.45
CA ALA A 89 8.39 -3.34 8.92
C ALA A 89 7.76 -4.63 9.49
N PHE A 90 6.69 -5.12 8.87
CA PHE A 90 6.12 -6.42 9.19
C PHE A 90 7.05 -7.58 8.80
N CYS A 91 7.62 -7.58 7.58
CA CYS A 91 8.58 -8.60 7.15
C CYS A 91 9.84 -8.65 8.02
N ASP A 92 10.28 -7.49 8.53
CA ASP A 92 11.43 -7.36 9.44
C ASP A 92 11.08 -7.71 10.91
N ASN A 93 9.87 -8.22 11.19
CA ASN A 93 9.35 -8.52 12.53
C ASN A 93 9.28 -7.31 13.48
N LYS A 94 9.35 -6.08 12.97
CA LYS A 94 9.19 -4.85 13.77
C LYS A 94 7.71 -4.57 14.07
N ILE A 95 6.82 -5.03 13.20
CA ILE A 95 5.37 -5.03 13.41
C ILE A 95 4.89 -6.49 13.43
N LYS A 96 4.11 -6.86 14.45
CA LYS A 96 3.63 -8.25 14.62
C LYS A 96 2.56 -8.65 13.61
N ASP A 97 1.68 -7.72 13.23
CA ASP A 97 0.53 -7.99 12.37
C ASP A 97 0.28 -6.86 11.38
N LEU A 98 0.03 -7.24 10.12
CA LEU A 98 -0.35 -6.33 9.03
C LEU A 98 -1.71 -5.65 9.28
N LEU A 99 -2.65 -6.35 9.90
CA LEU A 99 -4.00 -5.85 10.19
C LEU A 99 -4.26 -5.83 11.71
N PRO A 100 -5.03 -4.85 12.22
CA PRO A 100 -5.56 -3.69 11.47
C PRO A 100 -4.42 -2.77 10.99
N PHE A 101 -4.66 -2.13 9.84
CA PHE A 101 -3.72 -1.16 9.28
C PHE A 101 -3.69 0.09 10.16
N ASP A 102 -2.52 0.37 10.72
CA ASP A 102 -2.35 1.39 11.73
C ASP A 102 -1.01 2.10 11.53
N LEU A 103 -1.08 3.34 11.03
CA LEU A 103 0.10 4.16 10.75
C LEU A 103 0.86 4.54 12.02
N SER A 104 0.27 4.45 13.21
CA SER A 104 0.99 4.70 14.46
C SER A 104 2.14 3.71 14.67
N LYS A 105 2.01 2.48 14.16
CA LYS A 105 3.05 1.45 14.18
C LYS A 105 4.29 1.83 13.37
N LEU A 106 4.18 2.80 12.46
CA LEU A 106 5.33 3.32 11.71
C LEU A 106 6.16 4.33 12.51
N LYS A 107 5.63 4.91 13.59
CA LYS A 107 6.41 5.86 14.43
C LYS A 107 7.61 5.16 15.06
N ASP A 108 7.41 3.95 15.57
CA ASP A 108 8.44 3.16 16.25
C ASP A 108 9.40 2.47 15.26
N VAL A 109 9.09 2.56 13.97
CA VAL A 109 9.85 1.93 12.87
C VAL A 109 10.35 2.98 11.88
N SER A 110 10.25 4.27 12.23
CA SER A 110 10.41 5.36 11.26
C SER A 110 11.80 5.33 10.64
N ASP A 111 11.82 5.15 9.33
CA ASP A 111 13.01 5.18 8.50
C ASP A 111 13.46 6.63 8.30
N GLU A 112 14.78 6.86 8.20
CA GLU A 112 15.40 8.16 7.97
C GLU A 112 14.74 8.89 6.79
N SER A 113 14.37 8.15 5.74
CA SER A 113 13.74 8.75 4.57
C SER A 113 12.36 9.36 4.85
N LEU A 114 11.54 8.80 5.78
CA LEU A 114 10.24 9.40 6.14
C LEU A 114 10.45 10.67 6.95
N MET A 115 11.47 10.69 7.80
CA MET A 115 11.84 11.87 8.59
C MET A 115 12.28 13.01 7.67
N ILE A 116 13.16 12.74 6.71
CA ILE A 116 13.61 13.72 5.71
C ILE A 116 12.41 14.21 4.87
N GLN A 117 11.54 13.31 4.39
CA GLN A 117 10.36 13.71 3.62
C GLN A 117 9.41 14.61 4.42
N LYS A 118 9.17 14.29 5.68
CA LYS A 118 8.37 15.13 6.58
C LYS A 118 9.02 16.50 6.79
N GLU A 119 10.32 16.53 7.07
CA GLU A 119 11.08 17.76 7.28
C GLU A 119 11.02 18.66 6.05
N ILE A 120 11.22 18.11 4.85
CA ILE A 120 11.11 18.85 3.59
C ILE A 120 9.70 19.42 3.43
N LEU A 121 8.64 18.64 3.67
CA LEU A 121 7.26 19.14 3.58
C LEU A 121 7.00 20.29 4.56
N GLU A 122 7.44 20.15 5.81
CA GLU A 122 7.31 21.20 6.83
C GLU A 122 8.14 22.46 6.50
N ALA A 123 9.32 22.29 5.91
CA ALA A 123 10.14 23.40 5.42
C ALA A 123 9.47 24.12 4.24
N PHE A 124 8.94 23.37 3.27
CA PHE A 124 8.21 23.91 2.12
C PHE A 124 7.00 24.74 2.55
N LEU A 125 6.31 24.41 3.64
CA LEU A 125 5.22 25.24 4.15
C LEU A 125 5.67 26.66 4.55
N LYS A 126 6.93 26.81 4.99
CA LYS A 126 7.50 28.08 5.46
C LYS A 126 8.15 28.91 4.34
N LEU A 127 8.50 28.27 3.22
CA LEU A 127 9.15 28.92 2.08
C LEU A 127 8.22 29.90 1.37
N SER A 128 8.80 31.00 0.85
CA SER A 128 8.09 31.91 -0.04
C SER A 128 7.73 31.21 -1.36
N LYS A 129 6.87 31.83 -2.18
CA LYS A 129 6.53 31.27 -3.49
C LYS A 129 7.77 31.11 -4.38
N GLN A 130 8.66 32.11 -4.39
CA GLN A 130 9.89 32.07 -5.18
C GLN A 130 10.82 30.96 -4.69
N ASP A 131 11.02 30.85 -3.37
CA ASP A 131 11.91 29.82 -2.82
C ASP A 131 11.38 28.40 -3.08
N LYS A 132 10.06 28.20 -3.09
CA LYS A 132 9.44 26.92 -3.47
C LYS A 132 9.78 26.54 -4.91
N GLU A 133 9.67 27.49 -5.84
CA GLU A 133 9.97 27.26 -7.26
C GLU A 133 11.47 26.98 -7.47
N GLU A 134 12.35 27.68 -6.74
CA GLU A 134 13.79 27.46 -6.78
C GLU A 134 14.18 26.10 -6.16
N ALA A 135 13.58 25.72 -5.03
CA ALA A 135 13.79 24.42 -4.41
C ALA A 135 13.34 23.25 -5.31
N ILE A 136 12.19 23.38 -6.00
CA ILE A 136 11.75 22.38 -6.99
C ILE A 136 12.75 22.29 -8.15
N ARG A 137 13.23 23.44 -8.66
CA ARG A 137 14.23 23.47 -9.72
C ARG A 137 15.52 22.77 -9.30
N PHE A 138 16.00 23.04 -8.09
CA PHE A 138 17.15 22.36 -7.52
C PHE A 138 16.95 20.84 -7.44
N LEU A 139 15.80 20.37 -6.95
CA LEU A 139 15.51 18.94 -6.86
C LEU A 139 15.47 18.26 -8.24
N ASN A 140 14.93 18.93 -9.26
CA ASN A 140 14.90 18.42 -10.63
C ASN A 140 16.29 18.20 -11.25
N GLU A 141 17.34 18.86 -10.75
CA GLU A 141 18.72 18.63 -11.23
C GLU A 141 19.33 17.34 -10.67
N ILE A 142 18.75 16.76 -9.61
CA ILE A 142 19.32 15.61 -8.88
C ILE A 142 18.39 14.38 -8.83
N THR A 143 17.18 14.45 -9.40
CA THR A 143 16.21 13.35 -9.46
C THR A 143 15.83 13.04 -10.90
#